data_AF-A0A950SZ11-F1
#
_entry.id   AF-A0A950SZ11-F1
#
_cell.length_a   1.000
_cell.length_b   1.000
_cell.length_c   1.000
_cell.angle_alpha   90.00
_cell.angle_beta   90.00
_cell.angle_gamma   90.00
#
_symmetry.space_group_name_H-M   'P 1'
#
loop_
_entity.id
_entity.type
_entity.pdbx_description
1 polymer ?
#
loop_
_entity_poly.entity_id
_entity_poly.type
_entity_poly.pdbx_seq_one_letter_code
_entity_poly.pdbx_strand_id
1 'polypeptide(L)'
;MPETQIAQAVQLLDLLLQHFAEDSRWTRGRYDDGNGGHCLVGALLHLSRKHRLPKAPALALLQDAMPRPGLPLVHFNDSCCGSLAELRSIILKARRLAGDHAEQERAAAAVKTWLLAQIAKKRPGPSADIADTAPEEPFAPDHLAPRRLAA
;
A
#
# COMPACT_ATOMS: atom_id res chain seq x y z
N MET A 1 2.15 -1.93 -1.45
CA MET A 1 0.85 -1.21 -1.61
C MET A 1 -0.23 -2.09 -1.01
N PRO A 2 -1.14 -1.60 -0.15
CA PRO A 2 -2.15 -2.46 0.48
C PRO A 2 -3.02 -3.19 -0.56
N GLU A 3 -3.34 -4.46 -0.32
CA GLU A 3 -4.10 -5.32 -1.25
C GLU A 3 -5.44 -4.69 -1.70
N THR A 4 -6.13 -3.99 -0.79
CA THR A 4 -7.36 -3.25 -1.10
C THR A 4 -7.13 -2.11 -2.09
N GLN A 5 -6.00 -1.40 -1.99
CA GLN A 5 -5.62 -0.37 -2.97
C GLN A 5 -5.25 -1.00 -4.31
N ILE A 6 -4.61 -2.18 -4.31
CA ILE A 6 -4.30 -2.92 -5.54
C ILE A 6 -5.60 -3.30 -6.26
N ALA A 7 -6.56 -3.90 -5.55
CA ALA A 7 -7.84 -4.30 -6.13
C ALA A 7 -8.61 -3.09 -6.73
N GLN A 8 -8.66 -1.97 -6.00
CA GLN A 8 -9.28 -0.74 -6.50
C GLN A 8 -8.55 -0.15 -7.72
N ALA A 9 -7.21 -0.24 -7.75
CA ALA A 9 -6.42 0.19 -8.89
C ALA A 9 -6.72 -0.66 -10.12
N VAL A 10 -6.74 -1.99 -9.97
CA VAL A 10 -7.11 -2.94 -11.04
C VAL A 10 -8.49 -2.61 -11.58
N GLN A 11 -9.48 -2.37 -10.71
CA GLN A 11 -10.83 -2.00 -11.14
C GLN A 11 -10.83 -0.72 -11.98
N LEU A 12 -10.08 0.31 -11.58
CA LEU A 12 -9.99 1.55 -12.34
C LEU A 12 -9.27 1.38 -13.69
N LEU A 13 -8.23 0.53 -13.74
CA LEU A 13 -7.55 0.17 -14.99
C LEU A 13 -8.45 -0.61 -15.95
N ASP A 14 -9.27 -1.52 -15.43
CA ASP A 14 -10.26 -2.27 -16.23
C ASP A 14 -11.34 -1.33 -16.79
N LEU A 15 -11.78 -0.34 -16.02
CA LEU A 15 -12.69 0.70 -16.50
C LEU A 15 -12.05 1.57 -17.60
N LEU A 16 -10.75 1.88 -17.49
CA LEU A 16 -10.02 2.58 -18.55
C LEU A 16 -9.96 1.75 -19.84
N LEU A 17 -9.71 0.44 -19.73
CA LEU A 17 -9.72 -0.46 -20.89
C LEU A 17 -11.09 -0.53 -21.56
N GLN A 18 -12.18 -0.49 -20.77
CA GLN A 18 -13.54 -0.43 -21.30
C GLN A 18 -13.84 0.94 -21.94
N HIS A 19 -13.40 2.03 -21.32
CA HIS A 19 -13.61 3.38 -21.83
C HIS A 19 -12.92 3.58 -23.19
N PHE A 20 -11.69 3.09 -23.32
CA PHE A 20 -10.90 3.14 -24.55
C PHE A 20 -11.07 1.89 -25.44
N ALA A 21 -12.25 1.26 -25.42
CA ALA A 21 -12.58 0.16 -26.35
C ALA A 21 -12.81 0.67 -27.79
N GLU A 22 -13.24 1.93 -27.92
CA GLU A 22 -13.53 2.59 -29.19
C GLU A 22 -12.54 3.76 -29.40
N ASP A 23 -12.04 3.92 -30.63
CA ASP A 23 -11.10 5.01 -30.99
C ASP A 23 -11.69 6.41 -30.78
N SER A 24 -13.00 6.56 -30.95
CA SER A 24 -13.73 7.84 -30.84
C SER A 24 -13.65 8.47 -29.45
N ARG A 25 -13.25 7.71 -28.41
CA ARG A 25 -13.19 8.18 -27.02
C ARG A 25 -11.81 8.62 -26.59
N TRP A 26 -10.78 8.44 -27.41
CA TRP A 26 -9.43 8.89 -27.09
C TRP A 26 -9.12 10.24 -27.74
N THR A 27 -8.72 11.20 -26.91
CA THR A 27 -8.36 12.54 -27.37
C THR A 27 -6.98 12.97 -26.90
N ARG A 28 -6.39 13.92 -27.65
CA ARG A 28 -5.09 14.53 -27.35
C ARG A 28 -5.25 16.03 -27.12
N GLY A 29 -4.39 16.59 -26.28
CA GLY A 29 -4.31 18.02 -25.98
C GLY A 29 -5.49 18.57 -25.16
N ARG A 30 -6.47 17.73 -24.78
CA ARG A 30 -7.61 18.10 -23.92
C ARG A 30 -7.90 17.00 -22.92
N TYR A 31 -8.28 17.36 -21.70
CA TYR A 31 -8.73 16.39 -20.69
C TYR A 31 -10.09 15.79 -21.01
N ASP A 32 -10.99 16.61 -21.54
CA ASP A 32 -12.35 16.27 -21.94
C ASP A 32 -12.65 17.08 -23.20
N ASP A 33 -13.20 16.45 -24.23
CA ASP A 33 -13.58 17.11 -25.48
C ASP A 33 -15.04 17.58 -25.51
N GLY A 34 -15.82 17.31 -24.46
CA GLY A 34 -17.24 17.62 -24.35
C GLY A 34 -18.18 16.63 -25.04
N ASN A 35 -17.65 15.69 -25.82
CA ASN A 35 -18.39 14.67 -26.58
C ASN A 35 -18.16 13.26 -26.04
N GLY A 36 -17.60 13.16 -24.82
CA GLY A 36 -17.30 11.90 -24.14
C GLY A 36 -15.88 11.37 -24.41
N GLY A 37 -15.11 12.05 -25.27
CA GLY A 37 -13.71 11.75 -25.51
C GLY A 37 -12.80 12.36 -24.45
N HIS A 38 -11.81 11.58 -24.01
CA HIS A 38 -10.88 11.98 -22.97
C HIS A 38 -9.44 11.62 -23.34
N CYS A 39 -8.48 12.42 -22.88
CA CYS A 39 -7.11 11.94 -22.77
C CYS A 39 -7.00 10.90 -21.65
N LEU A 40 -5.89 10.15 -21.58
CA LEU A 40 -5.67 9.13 -20.54
C LEU A 40 -5.90 9.67 -19.12
N VAL A 41 -5.35 10.83 -18.81
CA VAL A 41 -5.48 11.45 -17.48
C VAL A 41 -6.90 11.96 -17.25
N GLY A 42 -7.54 12.50 -18.28
CA GLY A 42 -8.94 12.94 -18.23
C GLY A 42 -9.89 11.78 -17.93
N ALA A 43 -9.72 10.66 -18.63
CA ALA A 43 -10.50 9.45 -18.41
C ALA A 43 -10.29 8.90 -16.99
N LEU A 44 -9.04 8.87 -16.52
CA LEU A 44 -8.71 8.45 -15.16
C LEU A 44 -9.46 9.30 -14.11
N LEU A 45 -9.46 10.62 -14.27
CA LEU A 45 -10.15 11.54 -13.37
C LEU A 45 -11.68 11.44 -13.47
N HIS A 46 -12.22 11.26 -14.68
CA HIS A 46 -13.64 11.05 -14.92
C HIS A 46 -14.13 9.76 -14.24
N LEU A 47 -13.48 8.63 -14.54
CA LEU A 47 -13.86 7.32 -14.03
C LEU A 47 -13.62 7.18 -12.52
N SER A 48 -12.52 7.73 -12.00
CA SER A 48 -12.28 7.79 -10.56
C SER A 48 -13.43 8.48 -9.82
N ARG A 49 -13.87 9.64 -10.32
CA ARG A 49 -15.01 10.38 -9.73
C ARG A 49 -16.32 9.60 -9.87
N LYS A 50 -16.61 9.09 -11.08
CA LYS A 50 -17.84 8.36 -11.38
C LYS A 50 -18.01 7.10 -10.53
N HIS A 51 -16.92 6.36 -10.31
CA HIS A 51 -16.93 5.08 -9.59
C HIS A 51 -16.45 5.18 -8.13
N ARG A 52 -16.10 6.39 -7.66
CA ARG A 52 -15.57 6.66 -6.31
C ARG A 52 -14.32 5.83 -5.97
N LEU A 53 -13.44 5.65 -6.97
CA LEU A 53 -12.19 4.90 -6.83
C LEU A 53 -11.01 5.86 -6.63
N PRO A 54 -10.02 5.52 -5.77
CA PRO A 54 -8.82 6.33 -5.62
C PRO A 54 -7.98 6.33 -6.89
N LYS A 55 -7.68 7.52 -7.41
CA LYS A 55 -6.86 7.69 -8.63
C LYS A 55 -5.37 7.40 -8.43
N ALA A 56 -4.82 7.67 -7.25
CA ALA A 56 -3.36 7.69 -7.05
C ALA A 56 -2.68 6.33 -7.29
N PRO A 57 -3.23 5.19 -6.80
CA PRO A 57 -2.66 3.88 -7.10
C PRO A 57 -2.61 3.55 -8.60
N ALA A 58 -3.70 3.79 -9.33
CA ALA A 58 -3.76 3.55 -10.77
C ALA A 58 -2.84 4.50 -11.54
N LEU A 59 -2.73 5.77 -11.09
CA LEU A 59 -1.81 6.75 -11.67
C LEU A 59 -0.35 6.29 -11.56
N ALA A 60 0.07 5.84 -10.37
CA ALA A 60 1.42 5.34 -10.12
C ALA A 60 1.73 4.13 -11.01
N LEU A 61 0.82 3.15 -11.07
CA LEU A 61 0.98 1.97 -11.94
C LEU A 61 1.08 2.32 -13.42
N LEU A 62 0.31 3.30 -13.89
CA LEU A 62 0.42 3.80 -15.27
C LEU A 62 1.77 4.46 -15.51
N GLN A 63 2.27 5.24 -14.56
CA GLN A 63 3.61 5.85 -14.65
C GLN A 63 4.72 4.80 -14.64
N ASP A 64 4.60 3.73 -13.87
CA ASP A 64 5.57 2.62 -13.85
C ASP A 64 5.51 1.77 -15.13
N ALA A 65 4.33 1.69 -15.76
CA ALA A 65 4.15 0.97 -17.02
C ALA A 65 4.76 1.69 -18.23
N MET A 66 5.00 3.00 -18.12
CA MET A 66 5.50 3.83 -19.20
C MET A 66 6.80 3.31 -19.82
N PRO A 67 7.02 3.47 -21.14
CA PRO A 67 8.28 3.08 -21.78
C PRO A 67 9.47 3.93 -21.31
N ARG A 68 9.19 5.18 -20.92
CA ARG A 68 10.17 6.15 -20.43
C ARG A 68 9.74 6.63 -19.04
N PRO A 69 10.30 6.06 -17.97
CA PRO A 69 10.03 6.50 -16.61
C PRO A 69 10.33 8.00 -16.44
N GLY A 70 9.53 8.68 -15.62
CA GLY A 70 9.72 10.10 -15.29
C GLY A 70 9.03 11.10 -16.23
N LEU A 71 8.48 10.65 -17.37
CA LEU A 71 7.65 11.53 -18.21
C LEU A 71 6.22 11.65 -17.64
N PRO A 72 5.61 12.85 -17.65
CA PRO A 72 4.21 13.01 -17.29
C PRO A 72 3.30 12.22 -18.24
N LEU A 73 2.25 11.58 -17.71
CA LEU A 73 1.27 10.85 -18.53
C LEU A 73 0.57 11.72 -19.58
N VAL A 74 0.40 13.01 -19.30
CA VAL A 74 -0.15 13.97 -20.29
C VAL A 74 0.78 14.08 -21.50
N HIS A 75 2.09 14.21 -21.25
CA HIS A 75 3.08 14.27 -22.34
C HIS A 75 3.13 12.97 -23.13
N PHE A 76 3.03 11.82 -22.46
CA PHE A 76 2.88 10.54 -23.16
C PHE A 76 1.65 10.51 -24.06
N ASN A 77 0.48 10.82 -23.51
CA ASN A 77 -0.79 10.78 -24.26
C ASN A 77 -0.73 11.65 -25.52
N ASP A 78 -0.18 12.85 -25.38
CA ASP A 78 -0.26 13.88 -26.42
C ASP A 78 0.85 13.79 -27.46
N SER A 79 2.05 13.35 -27.07
CA SER A 79 3.25 13.45 -27.91
C SER A 79 3.97 12.13 -28.17
N CYS A 80 3.81 11.11 -27.32
CA CYS A 80 4.54 9.85 -27.46
C CYS A 80 3.65 8.67 -27.87
N CYS A 81 2.40 8.65 -27.44
CA CYS A 81 1.45 7.58 -27.73
C CYS A 81 0.93 7.74 -29.16
N GLY A 82 1.37 6.90 -30.07
CA GLY A 82 1.06 6.98 -31.50
C GLY A 82 -0.33 6.45 -31.84
N SER A 83 -0.88 5.53 -31.04
CA SER A 83 -2.15 4.84 -31.35
C SER A 83 -2.95 4.45 -30.10
N LEU A 84 -4.24 4.16 -30.29
CA LEU A 84 -5.08 3.60 -29.22
C LEU A 84 -4.56 2.23 -28.77
N ALA A 85 -4.04 1.42 -29.70
CA ALA A 85 -3.45 0.12 -29.36
C ALA A 85 -2.26 0.27 -28.40
N GLU A 86 -1.41 1.27 -28.62
CA GLU A 86 -0.31 1.59 -27.71
C GLU A 86 -0.82 2.07 -26.35
N LEU A 87 -1.85 2.94 -26.34
CA LEU A 87 -2.49 3.39 -25.11
C LEU A 87 -3.01 2.22 -24.28
N ARG A 88 -3.76 1.31 -24.92
CA ARG A 88 -4.31 0.09 -24.30
C ARG A 88 -3.21 -0.83 -23.80
N SER A 89 -2.09 -0.95 -24.53
CA SER A 89 -0.93 -1.75 -24.13
C SER A 89 -0.33 -1.26 -22.82
N ILE A 90 -0.20 0.06 -22.63
CA ILE A 90 0.29 0.64 -21.37
C ILE A 90 -0.67 0.37 -20.22
N ILE A 91 -1.98 0.49 -20.44
CA ILE A 91 -2.98 0.19 -19.40
C ILE A 91 -2.93 -1.30 -19.02
N LEU A 92 -2.80 -2.21 -19.99
CA LEU A 92 -2.62 -3.65 -19.74
C LEU A 92 -1.32 -3.96 -18.99
N LYS A 93 -0.23 -3.26 -19.30
CA LYS A 93 1.04 -3.41 -18.58
C LYS A 93 0.91 -2.93 -17.13
N ALA A 94 0.27 -1.78 -16.89
CA ALA A 94 -0.03 -1.29 -15.55
C ALA A 94 -0.89 -2.30 -14.75
N ARG A 95 -1.86 -2.93 -15.41
CA ARG A 95 -2.68 -3.98 -14.80
C ARG A 95 -1.87 -5.22 -14.41
N ARG A 96 -0.91 -5.63 -15.23
CA ARG A 96 0.02 -6.74 -14.89
C ARG A 96 0.88 -6.39 -13.68
N LEU A 97 1.48 -5.19 -13.65
CA LEU A 97 2.25 -4.71 -12.50
C LEU A 97 1.45 -4.73 -11.20
N ALA A 98 0.15 -4.40 -11.26
CA ALA A 98 -0.74 -4.50 -10.10
C ALA A 98 -0.88 -5.95 -9.61
N GLY A 99 -0.98 -6.91 -10.53
CA GLY A 99 -1.00 -8.34 -10.22
C GLY A 99 0.29 -8.82 -9.55
N ASP A 100 1.43 -8.41 -10.08
CA ASP A 100 2.76 -8.74 -9.53
C ASP A 100 2.91 -8.17 -8.11
N HIS A 101 2.48 -6.93 -7.88
CA HIS A 101 2.45 -6.34 -6.54
C HIS A 101 1.54 -7.11 -5.57
N ALA A 102 0.36 -7.58 -6.01
CA ALA A 102 -0.53 -8.37 -5.16
C ALA A 102 0.10 -9.71 -4.78
N GLU A 103 0.81 -10.35 -5.71
CA GLU A 103 1.56 -11.57 -5.42
C GLU A 103 2.69 -11.34 -4.43
N GLN A 104 3.47 -10.27 -4.64
CA GLN A 104 4.56 -9.90 -3.74
C GLN A 104 4.08 -9.64 -2.31
N GLU A 105 2.97 -8.92 -2.13
CA GLU A 105 2.39 -8.64 -0.80
C GLU A 105 1.89 -9.94 -0.13
N ARG A 106 1.24 -10.84 -0.87
CA ARG A 106 0.82 -12.16 -0.34
C ARG A 106 2.03 -13.00 0.08
N ALA A 107 3.08 -13.04 -0.73
CA ALA A 107 4.32 -13.74 -0.39
C ALA A 107 4.98 -13.15 0.85
N ALA A 108 5.07 -11.82 0.96
CA ALA A 108 5.63 -11.14 2.13
C ALA A 108 4.81 -11.44 3.41
N ALA A 109 3.48 -11.46 3.31
CA ALA A 109 2.60 -11.81 4.42
C ALA A 109 2.78 -13.27 4.88
N ALA A 110 2.96 -14.20 3.94
CA ALA A 110 3.25 -15.60 4.24
C ALA A 110 4.60 -15.77 4.95
N VAL A 111 5.66 -15.12 4.45
CA VAL A 111 6.99 -15.13 5.07
C VAL A 111 6.95 -14.55 6.48
N LYS A 112 6.26 -13.41 6.68
CA LYS A 112 6.09 -12.81 8.00
C LYS A 112 5.37 -13.75 8.97
N THR A 113 4.28 -14.37 8.53
CA THR A 113 3.52 -15.33 9.35
C THR A 113 4.37 -16.52 9.75
N TRP A 114 5.12 -17.08 8.80
CA TRP A 114 6.04 -18.18 9.05
C TRP A 114 7.12 -17.80 10.07
N LEU A 115 7.75 -16.64 9.91
CA LEU A 115 8.82 -16.18 10.81
C LEU A 115 8.29 -15.98 12.24
N LEU A 116 7.12 -15.39 12.40
CA LEU A 116 6.48 -15.22 13.71
C LEU A 116 6.20 -16.57 14.37
N ALA A 117 5.74 -17.56 13.62
CA ALA A 117 5.54 -18.91 14.13
C ALA A 117 6.85 -19.57 14.57
N GLN A 118 7.95 -19.35 13.84
CA GLN A 118 9.28 -19.85 14.24
C GLN A 118 9.78 -19.21 15.53
N ILE A 119 9.59 -17.90 15.70
CA ILE A 119 9.97 -17.18 16.92
C ILE A 119 9.14 -17.69 18.11
N ALA A 120 7.83 -17.88 17.92
CA ALA A 120 6.97 -18.43 18.96
C ALA A 120 7.40 -19.84 19.39
N LYS A 121 7.76 -20.71 18.44
CA LYS A 121 8.28 -22.05 18.71
C LYS A 121 9.61 -22.05 19.48
N LYS A 122 10.45 -21.03 19.28
CA LYS A 122 11.77 -20.92 19.92
C LYS A 122 11.74 -20.21 21.28
N ARG A 123 10.61 -19.65 21.74
CA ARG A 123 10.51 -19.08 23.08
C ARG A 123 10.49 -20.21 24.12
N PRO A 124 11.45 -20.27 25.07
CA PRO A 124 11.34 -21.14 26.23
C PRO A 124 10.11 -20.75 27.04
N GLY A 125 9.40 -21.73 27.61
CA GLY A 125 8.37 -21.45 28.61
C GLY A 125 8.99 -20.73 29.82
N PRO A 126 8.23 -19.88 30.54
CA PRO A 126 8.70 -19.35 31.82
C PRO A 126 9.11 -20.53 32.69
N SER A 127 10.40 -20.57 33.06
CA SER A 127 10.93 -21.54 34.01
C SER A 127 10.19 -21.34 35.33
N ALA A 128 9.16 -22.15 35.56
CA ALA A 128 8.49 -22.28 36.85
C ALA A 128 9.41 -23.12 37.75
N ASP A 129 10.57 -22.57 38.10
CA ASP A 129 11.47 -23.15 39.10
C ASP A 129 12.47 -22.08 39.56
N ILE A 130 11.94 -21.03 40.20
CA ILE A 130 12.64 -20.36 41.30
C ILE A 130 11.56 -19.98 42.31
N ALA A 131 10.93 -21.00 42.91
CA ALA A 131 10.30 -20.86 44.21
C ALA A 131 11.21 -21.60 45.19
N ASP A 132 12.37 -21.00 45.49
CA ASP A 132 13.10 -21.35 46.70
C ASP A 132 12.63 -20.40 47.81
N THR A 133 11.84 -20.97 48.70
CA THR A 133 11.35 -20.44 49.95
C THR A 133 12.48 -19.83 50.79
N ALA A 134 12.43 -18.52 51.02
CA ALA A 134 13.08 -17.89 52.17
C ALA A 134 11.98 -17.50 53.18
N PRO A 135 12.04 -17.93 54.45
CA PRO A 135 11.06 -17.56 55.46
C PRO A 135 11.21 -16.07 55.83
N GLU A 136 10.08 -15.41 56.01
CA GLU A 136 9.99 -14.05 56.57
C GLU A 136 10.67 -13.99 57.94
N GLU A 137 11.67 -13.12 58.10
CA GLU A 137 12.03 -12.60 59.42
C GLU A 137 11.42 -11.19 59.60
N PRO A 138 10.68 -10.95 60.69
CA PRO A 138 10.15 -9.63 60.99
C PRO A 138 11.26 -8.77 61.59
N PHE A 139 11.63 -7.70 60.88
CA PHE A 139 12.51 -6.66 61.41
C PHE A 139 11.86 -5.99 62.64
N ALA A 140 12.38 -6.28 63.82
CA ALA A 140 12.12 -5.52 65.04
C ALA A 140 13.02 -4.27 65.07
N PRO A 141 12.50 -3.06 65.32
CA PRO A 141 13.33 -1.91 65.64
C PRO A 141 13.62 -1.87 67.13
N ASP A 142 14.90 -1.99 67.50
CA ASP A 142 15.39 -1.74 68.85
C ASP A 142 15.14 -0.29 69.26
N HIS A 143 14.22 -0.11 70.20
CA HIS A 143 14.18 1.07 71.06
C HIS A 143 15.22 0.90 72.16
N LEU A 144 16.10 1.90 72.36
CA LEU A 144 16.40 2.49 73.68
C LEU A 144 17.29 3.74 73.57
N ALA A 145 16.76 4.84 74.11
CA ALA A 145 17.28 6.21 74.25
C ALA A 145 18.38 6.29 75.38
N PRO A 146 18.83 7.44 75.96
CA PRO A 146 18.34 8.84 75.83
C PRO A 146 19.36 10.01 76.00
N ARG A 147 18.81 11.25 75.95
CA ARG A 147 19.25 12.53 76.61
C ARG A 147 20.43 13.29 75.97
N ARG A 148 20.47 14.64 75.89
CA ARG A 148 19.88 15.73 76.69
C ARG A 148 19.95 17.08 75.93
N LEU A 149 19.06 18.01 76.29
CA LEU A 149 19.04 19.43 75.89
C LEU A 149 20.24 20.22 76.43
N ALA A 150 20.68 21.24 75.68
CA ALA A 150 21.08 22.54 76.22
C ALA A 150 20.82 23.64 75.16
N ALA A 151 20.40 24.79 75.67
CA ALA A 151 20.04 26.01 74.95
C ALA A 151 21.26 26.79 74.43
#